data_AF-A0A954PKR7-F1
#
_entry.id   AF-A0A954PKR7-F1
#
_cell.length_a   1.000
_cell.length_b   1.000
_cell.length_c   1.000
_cell.angle_alpha   90.00
_cell.angle_beta   90.00
_cell.angle_gamma   90.00
#
_symmetry.space_group_name_H-M   'P 1'
#
loop_
_entity.id
_entity.type
_entity.pdbx_description
1 polymer ?
#
loop_
_entity_poly.entity_id
_entity_poly.type
_entity_poly.pdbx_seq_one_letter_code
_entity_poly.pdbx_strand_id
1 'polypeptide(L)'
;SGAGSESAIEAIQLGAYDYVAKPLDVEELRRLVAQALETRRMMRVPVALAVQEEAAENGELIVGRSPRMLDVFKAIGRAASQDVTVLIRGESGTGKELVARALYHFSHRRDKPFMAVNCAALPDTLLESELFGHEKGSFTGADRRRIGKFEQCNGGTLFLDEVGDMAPLVQGKVLRLL
;
A
#
# COMPACT_ATOMS: atom_id res chain seq x y z
N SER A 1 -20.02 -4.00 9.50
CA SER A 1 -18.98 -4.51 10.41
C SER A 1 -17.59 -4.27 9.81
N GLY A 2 -17.11 -3.02 9.80
CA GLY A 2 -15.89 -2.61 9.06
C GLY A 2 -14.79 -1.92 9.88
N ALA A 3 -14.97 -1.70 11.19
CA ALA A 3 -14.13 -0.80 12.00
C ALA A 3 -12.81 -1.40 12.58
N GLY A 4 -12.41 -2.59 12.12
CA GLY A 4 -11.25 -3.31 12.70
C GLY A 4 -9.93 -3.16 11.95
N SER A 5 -9.94 -2.64 10.72
CA SER A 5 -8.77 -2.57 9.84
C SER A 5 -8.00 -1.26 9.98
N GLU A 6 -8.71 -0.14 9.99
CA GLU A 6 -8.14 1.21 10.16
C GLU A 6 -7.44 1.39 11.51
N SER A 7 -8.15 1.04 12.60
CA SER A 7 -7.59 1.07 13.96
C SER A 7 -6.33 0.20 14.14
N ALA A 8 -6.27 -0.94 13.44
CA ALA A 8 -5.10 -1.81 13.47
C ALA A 8 -3.90 -1.17 12.76
N ILE A 9 -4.12 -0.53 11.61
CA ILE A 9 -3.05 0.12 10.84
C ILE A 9 -2.50 1.31 11.63
N GLU A 10 -3.36 2.19 12.15
CA GLU A 10 -2.96 3.35 12.95
C GLU A 10 -2.19 2.95 14.22
N ALA A 11 -2.64 1.92 14.93
CA ALA A 11 -1.95 1.44 16.12
C ALA A 11 -0.49 1.05 15.80
N ILE A 12 -0.27 0.33 14.70
CA ILE A 12 1.07 -0.07 14.27
C ILE A 12 1.93 1.14 13.88
N GLN A 13 1.35 2.17 13.24
CA GLN A 13 2.06 3.41 12.93
C GLN A 13 2.46 4.22 14.17
N LEU A 14 1.63 4.18 15.22
CA LEU A 14 1.92 4.81 16.51
C LEU A 14 2.91 4.02 17.38
N GLY A 15 3.51 2.96 16.84
CA GLY A 15 4.53 2.16 17.52
C GLY A 15 3.96 1.03 18.39
N ALA A 16 2.71 0.62 18.16
CA ALA A 16 2.22 -0.63 18.75
C ALA A 16 3.04 -1.81 18.22
N TYR A 17 3.42 -2.71 19.12
CA TYR A 17 4.13 -3.93 18.75
C TYR A 17 3.23 -4.90 18.00
N ASP A 18 1.99 -5.04 18.46
CA ASP A 18 1.01 -5.97 17.91
C ASP A 18 -0.43 -5.47 18.14
N TYR A 19 -1.38 -5.98 17.36
CA TYR A 19 -2.81 -5.71 17.40
C TYR A 19 -3.59 -7.00 17.65
N VAL A 20 -4.47 -7.00 18.65
CA VAL A 20 -5.31 -8.16 19.02
C VAL A 20 -6.77 -7.85 18.71
N ALA A 21 -7.36 -8.61 17.79
CA ALA A 21 -8.78 -8.47 17.45
C ALA A 21 -9.67 -9.08 18.55
N LYS A 22 -10.84 -8.48 18.79
CA LYS A 22 -11.86 -9.06 19.67
C LYS A 22 -12.64 -10.18 18.96
N PRO A 23 -13.17 -11.19 19.69
CA PRO A 23 -13.04 -11.40 21.14
C PRO A 23 -11.62 -11.83 21.52
N LEU A 24 -11.15 -11.36 22.68
CA LEU A 24 -9.77 -11.54 23.13
C LEU A 24 -9.51 -13.02 23.47
N ASP A 25 -8.54 -13.64 22.80
CA ASP A 25 -7.96 -14.90 23.27
C ASP A 25 -6.84 -14.57 24.28
N VAL A 26 -7.06 -14.97 25.54
CA VAL A 26 -6.15 -14.69 26.65
C VAL A 26 -4.80 -15.38 26.45
N GLU A 27 -4.77 -16.54 25.79
CA GLU A 27 -3.55 -17.30 25.56
C GLU A 27 -2.71 -16.65 24.44
N GLU A 28 -3.37 -16.17 23.39
CA GLU A 28 -2.74 -15.38 22.32
C GLU A 28 -2.15 -14.08 22.88
N LEU A 29 -2.90 -13.37 23.73
CA LEU A 29 -2.41 -12.16 24.40
C LEU A 29 -1.16 -12.46 25.24
N ARG A 30 -1.17 -13.54 26.01
CA ARG A 30 -0.04 -13.94 26.87
C ARG A 30 1.21 -14.22 26.04
N ARG A 31 1.07 -14.90 24.90
CA ARG A 31 2.16 -15.15 23.95
C ARG A 31 2.73 -13.85 23.37
N LEU A 32 1.87 -12.93 22.94
CA LEU A 32 2.27 -11.64 22.38
C LEU A 32 3.00 -10.77 23.41
N VAL A 33 2.52 -10.74 24.66
CA VAL A 33 3.19 -10.05 25.76
C VAL A 33 4.58 -10.64 26.02
N ALA A 34 4.73 -11.98 26.01
CA ALA A 34 6.03 -12.62 26.16
C ALA A 34 7.01 -12.24 25.04
N GLN A 35 6.58 -12.29 23.77
CA GLN A 35 7.40 -11.89 22.63
C GLN A 35 7.75 -10.39 22.64
N ALA A 36 6.81 -9.54 23.04
CA ALA A 36 7.04 -8.10 23.18
C ALA A 36 8.05 -7.79 24.29
N LEU A 37 8.03 -8.54 25.40
CA LEU A 37 9.00 -8.41 26.49
C LEU A 37 10.41 -8.85 26.08
N GLU A 38 10.53 -9.93 25.30
CA GLU A 38 11.80 -10.36 24.70
C GLU A 38 12.34 -9.32 23.70
N THR A 39 11.46 -8.76 22.85
CA THR A 39 11.84 -7.72 21.88
C THR A 39 12.19 -6.38 22.55
N ARG A 40 11.49 -6.02 23.64
CA ARG A 40 11.77 -4.84 24.50
C ARG A 40 13.18 -4.87 25.08
N ARG A 41 13.74 -6.06 25.29
CA ARG A 41 15.11 -6.23 25.79
C ARG A 41 16.16 -5.78 24.77
N MET A 42 15.77 -5.64 23.49
CA MET A 42 16.62 -5.18 22.39
C MET A 42 16.30 -3.75 21.91
N MET A 43 15.04 -3.25 21.97
CA MET A 43 14.67 -1.83 21.66
C MET A 43 13.34 -1.40 22.34
N ARG A 44 13.22 -0.13 22.80
CA ARG A 44 11.99 0.52 23.38
C ARG A 44 10.98 0.82 22.24
N VAL A 45 9.63 0.77 22.31
CA VAL A 45 8.54 0.88 23.32
C VAL A 45 7.31 0.07 22.78
N PRO A 46 6.38 -0.45 23.62
CA PRO A 46 5.09 -0.97 23.17
C PRO A 46 3.90 -0.32 23.86
N VAL A 47 2.81 -0.24 23.11
CA VAL A 47 1.44 0.03 23.59
C VAL A 47 0.54 -1.05 22.97
N ALA A 48 -0.25 -1.74 23.80
CA ALA A 48 -1.35 -2.57 23.33
C ALA A 48 -2.61 -1.69 23.38
N LEU A 49 -3.09 -1.24 22.23
CA LEU A 49 -4.30 -0.42 22.11
C LEU A 49 -5.49 -1.34 21.84
N ALA A 50 -6.48 -1.32 22.74
CA ALA A 50 -7.82 -1.81 22.46
C ALA A 50 -8.62 -0.63 21.90
N VAL A 51 -8.94 -0.65 20.60
CA VAL A 51 -9.65 0.46 19.95
C VAL A 51 -11.16 0.20 19.92
N GLN A 52 -11.93 1.24 20.23
CA GLN A 52 -13.39 1.33 20.21
C GLN A 52 -13.92 1.58 18.80
N GLU A 53 -15.19 1.26 18.58
CA GLU A 53 -15.89 1.31 17.30
C GLU A 53 -16.34 2.73 16.94
N GLU A 54 -15.63 3.43 16.06
CA GLU A 54 -16.02 4.69 15.36
C GLU A 54 -14.95 4.92 14.27
N ALA A 55 -15.17 5.35 13.02
CA ALA A 55 -16.33 5.72 12.22
C ALA A 55 -16.01 5.37 10.75
N ALA A 56 -17.01 4.97 9.96
CA ALA A 56 -16.86 4.72 8.53
C ALA A 56 -17.47 5.88 7.75
N GLU A 57 -16.63 6.78 7.23
CA GLU A 57 -17.05 7.72 6.18
C GLU A 57 -16.00 7.73 5.07
N ASN A 58 -16.46 7.29 3.89
CA ASN A 58 -15.81 7.23 2.58
C ASN A 58 -15.28 5.85 2.18
N GLY A 59 -15.70 5.44 0.98
CA GLY A 59 -15.80 4.05 0.55
C GLY A 59 -14.49 3.32 0.30
N GLU A 60 -14.61 1.99 0.24
CA GLU A 60 -13.56 1.00 -0.06
C GLU A 60 -12.62 0.67 1.10
N LEU A 61 -13.18 0.40 2.29
CA LEU A 61 -12.44 -0.22 3.38
C LEU A 61 -12.12 -1.69 3.07
N ILE A 62 -10.86 -2.10 3.27
CA ILE A 62 -10.48 -3.51 3.34
C ILE A 62 -11.17 -4.10 4.58
N VAL A 63 -12.10 -5.02 4.37
CA VAL A 63 -12.78 -5.73 5.46
C VAL A 63 -12.19 -7.14 5.57
N GLY A 64 -11.55 -7.42 6.71
CA GLY A 64 -10.99 -8.74 7.00
C GLY A 64 -10.80 -8.92 8.50
N ARG A 65 -11.23 -10.06 9.04
CA ARG A 65 -11.12 -10.40 10.48
C ARG A 65 -10.29 -11.65 10.74
N SER A 66 -9.74 -12.27 9.70
CA SER A 66 -8.92 -13.46 9.84
C SER A 66 -7.52 -13.08 10.37
N PRO A 67 -6.84 -13.98 11.08
CA PRO A 67 -5.45 -13.75 11.52
C PRO A 67 -4.52 -13.36 10.38
N ARG A 68 -4.71 -13.93 9.18
CA ARG A 68 -3.93 -13.58 7.98
C ARG A 68 -4.15 -12.13 7.52
N MET A 69 -5.37 -11.62 7.64
CA MET A 69 -5.65 -10.22 7.33
C MET A 69 -5.05 -9.26 8.36
N LEU A 70 -4.93 -9.68 9.63
CA LEU A 70 -4.19 -8.91 10.63
C LEU A 70 -2.72 -8.77 10.24
N ASP A 71 -2.09 -9.83 9.74
CA ASP A 71 -0.71 -9.75 9.23
C ASP A 71 -0.57 -8.76 8.07
N VAL A 72 -1.56 -8.72 7.17
CA VAL A 72 -1.63 -7.74 6.07
C VAL A 72 -1.74 -6.31 6.61
N PHE A 73 -2.65 -6.05 7.56
CA PHE A 73 -2.78 -4.71 8.17
C PHE A 73 -1.52 -4.27 8.89
N LYS A 74 -0.84 -5.17 9.61
CA LYS A 74 0.46 -4.89 10.24
C LYS A 74 1.53 -4.55 9.21
N ALA A 75 1.58 -5.28 8.09
CA ALA A 75 2.50 -4.98 7.00
C ALA A 75 2.23 -3.61 6.37
N ILE A 76 0.95 -3.27 6.18
CA ILE A 76 0.53 -1.95 5.69
C ILE A 76 1.00 -0.85 6.64
N GLY A 77 0.73 -0.95 7.95
CA GLY A 77 1.14 0.09 8.92
C GLY A 77 2.65 0.30 8.97
N ARG A 78 3.44 -0.78 8.93
CA ARG A 78 4.91 -0.68 8.88
C ARG A 78 5.42 -0.06 7.60
N ALA A 79 4.85 -0.42 6.45
CA ALA A 79 5.29 0.08 5.16
C ALA A 79 4.85 1.53 4.92
N ALA A 80 3.62 1.90 5.29
CA ALA A 80 3.06 3.24 5.09
C ALA A 80 3.81 4.34 5.86
N SER A 81 4.45 3.99 6.98
CA SER A 81 5.29 4.92 7.75
C SER A 81 6.70 5.13 7.16
N GLN A 82 7.06 4.41 6.10
CA GLN A 82 8.39 4.46 5.47
C GLN A 82 8.30 4.97 4.03
N ASP A 83 9.41 5.51 3.52
CA ASP A 83 9.54 5.90 2.11
C ASP A 83 10.20 4.78 1.31
N VAL A 84 9.44 3.71 1.04
CA VAL A 84 9.93 2.49 0.38
C VAL A 84 8.96 1.99 -0.68
N THR A 85 9.49 1.33 -1.71
CA THR A 85 8.70 0.63 -2.73
C THR A 85 8.10 -0.65 -2.15
N VAL A 86 6.80 -0.88 -2.36
CA VAL A 86 6.08 -2.06 -1.85
C VAL A 86 5.61 -2.95 -3.00
N LEU A 87 5.93 -4.24 -2.94
CA LEU A 87 5.42 -5.26 -3.86
C LEU A 87 4.23 -6.00 -3.22
N ILE A 88 3.04 -5.81 -3.79
CA ILE A 88 1.81 -6.49 -3.35
C ILE A 88 1.61 -7.75 -4.19
N ARG A 89 1.51 -8.91 -3.55
CA ARG A 89 1.28 -10.21 -4.22
C ARG A 89 -0.05 -10.81 -3.77
N GLY A 90 -0.74 -11.43 -4.71
CA GLY A 90 -2.01 -12.10 -4.48
C GLY A 90 -2.68 -12.45 -5.80
N GLU A 91 -3.59 -13.41 -5.76
CA GLU A 91 -4.38 -13.83 -6.92
C GLU A 91 -5.24 -12.67 -7.46
N SER A 92 -5.74 -12.80 -8.68
CA SER A 92 -6.67 -11.80 -9.25
C SER A 92 -7.93 -11.72 -8.38
N GLY A 93 -8.45 -10.50 -8.16
CA GLY A 93 -9.64 -10.27 -7.33
C GLY A 93 -9.43 -10.34 -5.81
N THR A 94 -8.20 -10.52 -5.31
CA THR A 94 -7.92 -10.57 -3.85
C THR A 94 -7.81 -9.21 -3.16
N GLY A 95 -8.15 -8.11 -3.84
CA GLY A 95 -8.16 -6.76 -3.26
C GLY A 95 -6.79 -6.08 -3.18
N LYS A 96 -5.86 -6.40 -4.09
CA LYS A 96 -4.53 -5.75 -4.17
C LYS A 96 -4.62 -4.23 -4.31
N GLU A 97 -5.57 -3.72 -5.09
CA GLU A 97 -5.81 -2.28 -5.23
C GLU A 97 -6.24 -1.65 -3.89
N LEU A 98 -7.07 -2.33 -3.10
CA LEU A 98 -7.47 -1.85 -1.78
C LEU A 98 -6.26 -1.76 -0.84
N VAL A 99 -5.33 -2.73 -0.91
CA VAL A 99 -4.06 -2.69 -0.15
C VAL A 99 -3.21 -1.50 -0.58
N ALA A 100 -3.10 -1.21 -1.88
CA ALA A 100 -2.37 -0.04 -2.38
C ALA A 100 -3.00 1.27 -1.90
N ARG A 101 -4.33 1.37 -1.91
CA ARG A 101 -5.08 2.52 -1.39
C ARG A 101 -4.87 2.70 0.11
N ALA A 102 -4.88 1.62 0.89
CA ALA A 102 -4.59 1.67 2.31
C ALA A 102 -3.15 2.17 2.57
N LEU A 103 -2.15 1.63 1.87
CA LEU A 103 -0.77 2.12 1.98
C LEU A 103 -0.67 3.62 1.70
N TYR A 104 -1.33 4.11 0.65
CA TYR A 104 -1.39 5.54 0.35
C TYR A 104 -2.08 6.35 1.45
N HIS A 105 -3.27 5.93 1.88
CA HIS A 105 -4.11 6.64 2.85
C HIS A 105 -3.41 6.82 4.20
N PHE A 106 -2.70 5.78 4.66
CA PHE A 106 -1.96 5.81 5.92
C PHE A 106 -0.55 6.39 5.76
N SER A 107 -0.08 6.71 4.55
CA SER A 107 1.27 7.26 4.38
C SER A 107 1.36 8.75 4.70
N HIS A 108 2.59 9.24 4.84
CA HIS A 108 2.91 10.67 4.87
C HIS A 108 2.52 11.42 3.58
N ARG A 109 2.15 10.69 2.50
CA ARG A 109 1.78 11.22 1.18
C ARG A 109 0.27 11.22 0.93
N ARG A 110 -0.57 10.98 1.94
CA ARG A 110 -2.05 10.87 1.80
C ARG A 110 -2.76 12.09 1.18
N ASP A 111 -2.12 13.27 1.26
CA ASP A 111 -2.62 14.53 0.68
C ASP A 111 -1.96 14.87 -0.67
N LYS A 112 -1.18 13.93 -1.24
CA LYS A 112 -0.47 14.06 -2.52
C LYS A 112 -1.15 13.21 -3.60
N PRO A 113 -0.83 13.36 -4.89
CA PRO A 113 -1.51 12.58 -5.93
C PRO A 113 -1.34 11.07 -5.73
N PHE A 114 -2.45 10.33 -5.74
CA PHE A 114 -2.46 8.88 -5.95
C PHE A 114 -2.85 8.59 -7.40
N MET A 115 -2.03 7.82 -8.11
CA MET A 115 -2.34 7.39 -9.47
C MET A 115 -2.18 5.87 -9.57
N ALA A 116 -3.14 5.21 -10.23
CA ALA A 116 -3.06 3.79 -10.55
C ALA A 116 -2.94 3.61 -12.06
N VAL A 117 -2.09 2.67 -12.48
CA VAL A 117 -1.93 2.26 -13.88
C VAL A 117 -2.00 0.74 -13.93
N ASN A 118 -2.93 0.20 -14.71
CA ASN A 118 -2.97 -1.22 -15.02
C ASN A 118 -2.09 -1.49 -16.24
N CYS A 119 -1.00 -2.22 -16.04
CA CYS A 119 0.03 -2.41 -17.06
C CYS A 119 -0.38 -3.41 -18.14
N ALA A 120 -1.34 -4.29 -17.84
CA ALA A 120 -1.89 -5.24 -18.81
C ALA A 120 -2.99 -4.61 -19.70
N ALA A 121 -3.50 -3.42 -19.36
CA ALA A 121 -4.62 -2.80 -20.04
C ALA A 121 -4.24 -2.06 -21.34
N LEU A 122 -2.95 -1.83 -21.60
CA LEU A 122 -2.47 -1.05 -22.74
C LEU A 122 -1.38 -1.79 -23.53
N PRO A 123 -1.31 -1.58 -24.86
CA PRO A 123 -0.12 -1.94 -25.64
C PRO A 123 1.13 -1.23 -25.09
N ASP A 124 2.29 -1.89 -25.20
CA ASP A 124 3.56 -1.43 -24.61
C ASP A 124 3.93 0.02 -24.97
N THR A 125 3.72 0.43 -26.23
CA THR A 125 4.04 1.79 -26.69
C THR A 125 3.14 2.85 -26.05
N LEU A 126 1.88 2.50 -25.78
CA LEU A 126 0.94 3.38 -25.10
C LEU A 126 1.19 3.38 -23.59
N LEU A 127 1.52 2.23 -23.00
CA LEU A 127 1.92 2.14 -21.60
C LEU A 127 3.17 2.98 -21.32
N GLU A 128 4.19 2.87 -22.17
CA GLU A 128 5.41 3.69 -22.07
C GLU A 128 5.07 5.19 -22.14
N SER A 129 4.28 5.58 -23.14
CA SER A 129 3.81 6.95 -23.33
C SER A 129 2.96 7.46 -22.16
N GLU A 130 2.16 6.61 -21.52
CA GLU A 130 1.40 6.96 -20.33
C GLU A 130 2.30 7.16 -19.11
N LEU A 131 3.24 6.24 -18.87
CA LEU A 131 4.14 6.28 -17.71
C LEU A 131 5.12 7.45 -17.79
N PHE A 132 5.80 7.59 -18.93
CA PHE A 132 6.93 8.51 -19.11
C PHE A 132 6.58 9.78 -19.89
N GLY A 133 5.43 9.81 -20.55
CA GLY A 133 5.08 10.91 -21.44
C GLY A 133 5.74 10.79 -22.81
N HIS A 134 5.46 11.76 -23.66
CA HIS A 134 6.07 11.87 -24.98
C HIS A 134 6.06 13.30 -25.50
N GLU A 135 6.98 13.60 -26.41
CA GLU A 135 7.02 14.86 -27.13
C GLU A 135 6.20 14.78 -28.43
N LYS A 136 5.74 15.93 -28.92
CA LYS A 136 5.03 15.99 -30.20
C LYS A 136 5.91 15.43 -31.32
N GLY A 137 5.38 14.49 -32.08
CA GLY A 137 6.07 13.86 -33.22
C GLY A 137 7.06 12.74 -32.86
N SER A 138 7.10 12.27 -31.60
CA SER A 138 8.01 11.18 -31.21
C SER A 138 7.63 9.81 -31.79
N PHE A 139 6.37 9.63 -32.23
CA PHE A 139 5.88 8.46 -32.95
C PHE A 139 4.68 8.83 -33.84
N THR A 140 4.28 7.94 -34.75
CA THR A 140 3.10 8.14 -35.62
C THR A 140 1.83 8.24 -34.78
N GLY A 141 1.18 9.41 -34.79
CA GLY A 141 0.01 9.72 -33.95
C GLY A 141 0.31 10.55 -32.69
N ALA A 142 1.57 10.92 -32.45
CA ALA A 142 1.97 11.84 -31.37
C ALA A 142 1.66 13.31 -31.73
N ASP A 143 0.38 13.66 -31.86
CA ASP A 143 -0.04 14.99 -32.33
C ASP A 143 0.26 16.13 -31.33
N ARG A 144 0.46 15.79 -30.06
CA ARG A 144 0.69 16.73 -28.95
C ARG A 144 1.70 16.16 -27.97
N ARG A 145 2.36 17.03 -27.22
CA ARG A 145 3.15 16.64 -26.05
C ARG A 145 2.22 16.10 -24.96
N ARG A 146 2.64 15.06 -24.23
CA ARG A 146 1.95 14.53 -23.06
C ARG A 146 2.93 14.34 -21.91
N ILE A 147 2.55 14.83 -20.73
CA ILE A 147 3.30 14.62 -19.48
C ILE A 147 2.98 13.20 -18.97
N GLY A 148 4.00 12.45 -18.55
CA GLY A 148 3.85 11.08 -18.05
C GLY A 148 3.31 11.01 -16.62
N LYS A 149 2.76 9.86 -16.23
CA LYS A 149 2.25 9.59 -14.88
C LYS A 149 3.31 9.75 -13.79
N PHE A 150 4.57 9.41 -14.06
CA PHE A 150 5.65 9.64 -13.10
C PHE A 150 5.81 11.12 -12.75
N GLU A 151 5.78 12.00 -13.75
CA GLU A 151 5.89 13.44 -13.53
C GLU A 151 4.60 14.02 -12.92
N GLN A 152 3.43 13.59 -13.40
CA GLN A 152 2.14 14.00 -12.82
C GLN A 152 1.98 13.58 -11.34
N CYS A 153 2.57 12.46 -10.97
CA CYS A 153 2.53 11.89 -9.62
C CYS A 153 3.77 12.27 -8.79
N ASN A 154 4.51 13.30 -9.19
CA ASN A 154 5.68 13.75 -8.45
C ASN A 154 5.34 14.09 -6.99
N GLY A 155 6.09 13.52 -6.04
CA GLY A 155 5.85 13.64 -4.60
C GLY A 155 4.62 12.87 -4.09
N GLY A 156 3.93 12.12 -4.94
CA GLY A 156 2.77 11.29 -4.61
C GLY A 156 3.07 9.80 -4.56
N THR A 157 2.06 8.98 -4.88
CA THR A 157 2.15 7.51 -4.90
C THR A 157 1.59 6.97 -6.21
N LEU A 158 2.44 6.26 -6.97
CA LEU A 158 2.06 5.58 -8.20
C LEU A 158 1.92 4.07 -7.95
N PHE A 159 0.72 3.54 -8.16
CA PHE A 159 0.43 2.10 -8.10
C PHE A 159 0.48 1.51 -9.51
N LEU A 160 1.33 0.50 -9.71
CA LEU A 160 1.51 -0.21 -10.97
C LEU A 160 0.92 -1.62 -10.81
N ASP A 161 -0.31 -1.81 -11.29
CA ASP A 161 -0.97 -3.11 -11.24
C ASP A 161 -0.55 -3.97 -12.41
N GLU A 162 -0.49 -5.29 -12.19
CA GLU A 162 -0.01 -6.28 -13.17
C GLU A 162 1.39 -5.92 -13.74
N VAL A 163 2.30 -5.46 -12.88
CA VAL A 163 3.69 -5.08 -13.26
C VAL A 163 4.48 -6.19 -13.97
N GLY A 164 4.07 -7.46 -13.78
CA GLY A 164 4.67 -8.60 -14.47
C GLY A 164 4.39 -8.64 -15.97
N ASP A 165 3.32 -7.99 -16.44
CA ASP A 165 2.93 -7.95 -17.84
C ASP A 165 3.62 -6.82 -18.63
N MET A 166 4.42 -5.97 -17.97
CA MET A 166 5.21 -4.94 -18.67
C MET A 166 6.28 -5.58 -19.57
N ALA A 167 6.44 -5.07 -20.79
CA ALA A 167 7.60 -5.42 -21.60
C ALA A 167 8.94 -5.07 -20.93
N PRO A 168 10.01 -5.87 -21.15
CA PRO A 168 11.33 -5.65 -20.53
C PRO A 168 11.91 -4.25 -20.74
N LEU A 169 11.63 -3.63 -21.90
CA LEU A 169 12.09 -2.27 -22.19
C LEU A 169 11.46 -1.23 -21.25
N VAL A 170 10.15 -1.36 -20.98
CA VAL A 170 9.41 -0.48 -20.07
C VAL A 170 9.90 -0.70 -18.64
N GLN A 171 10.07 -1.96 -18.23
CA GLN A 171 10.64 -2.31 -16.92
C GLN A 171 12.01 -1.65 -16.70
N GLY A 172 12.89 -1.72 -17.71
CA GLY A 172 14.21 -1.10 -17.65
C GLY A 172 14.17 0.43 -17.45
N LYS A 173 13.13 1.11 -17.92
CA LYS A 173 12.93 2.55 -17.69
C LYS A 173 12.37 2.82 -16.29
N VAL A 174 11.42 2.02 -15.82
CA VAL A 174 10.88 2.12 -14.45
C VAL A 174 12.01 1.94 -13.43
N LEU A 175 12.88 0.94 -13.61
CA LEU A 175 14.00 0.66 -12.70
C LEU A 175 15.01 1.82 -12.59
N ARG A 176 15.10 2.71 -13.59
CA ARG A 176 15.99 3.88 -13.52
C ARG A 176 15.39 5.04 -12.69
N LEU A 177 14.10 4.97 -12.37
CA LEU A 177 13.37 5.98 -11.59
C LEU A 177 13.18 5.59 -10.12
N LEU A 178 13.33 4.31 -9.80
CA LEU A 178 13.26 3.77 -8.43
C LEU A 178 14.63 3.89 -7.74
#